data_AF-A0A7Y8IWE3-F1
#
_entry.id   AF-A0A7Y8IWE3-F1
#
_cell.length_a   1.000
_cell.length_b   1.000
_cell.length_c   1.000
_cell.angle_alpha   90.00
_cell.angle_beta   90.00
_cell.angle_gamma   90.00
#
_symmetry.space_group_name_H-M   'P 1'
#
loop_
_entity.id
_entity.type
_entity.pdbx_description
1 polymer ?
#
loop_
_entity_poly.entity_id
_entity_poly.type
_entity_poly.pdbx_seq_one_letter_code
_entity_poly.pdbx_strand_id
1 'polypeptide(L)'
;MHEDSIKRAKTYDEIEPLVKLCRLGKLFEVQEWISAGKPVNPPENLDRRVRKRFPLYLAIESGFHSLVKMLLDGGTVIDEPGYSPLEHALHKRRLDLIQLLVEHGADIHSVSMRAVFQSWDPMIVEFFIDNGANVEAGNPLAYALCSKIRPALGLFKRYKDRYPSFQEQANIALRHHCCEGSLKWVSLMLWAGADPYAKGPDSPDRKSDPEADASALELAAIYDHFDIFKLRQVRLDPNKPGACDLLRSACYSEKPELLKKLLGSGFNPQSMEDRGSSLIQCLLSRLSWSHRSFYSWGPRTQEENIDNWESRDKIKMIHLLARHGAKWKPNDRREINDARRSLLKMKPDYTVEFIWIMSGYQACTRETIEELMRPKPIRTLVLRFENRVKELMETFTSFEPET
;
A
#
# COMPACT_ATOMS: atom_id res chain seq x y z
N MET A 1 -43.95 -20.85 -10.36
CA MET A 1 -45.37 -20.45 -10.36
C MET A 1 -45.43 -19.07 -10.96
N HIS A 2 -46.22 -18.93 -12.03
CA HIS A 2 -46.50 -17.75 -12.85
C HIS A 2 -45.31 -17.01 -13.48
N GLU A 3 -44.86 -17.50 -14.64
CA GLU A 3 -44.45 -16.63 -15.75
C GLU A 3 -45.69 -15.82 -16.17
N ASP A 4 -46.05 -14.80 -15.38
CA ASP A 4 -46.86 -13.72 -15.88
C ASP A 4 -46.04 -13.06 -17.01
N SER A 5 -46.57 -13.16 -18.23
CA SER A 5 -46.03 -12.54 -19.44
C SER A 5 -45.40 -11.19 -19.12
N ILE A 6 -44.07 -11.10 -19.25
CA ILE A 6 -43.35 -9.83 -19.09
C ILE A 6 -44.03 -8.80 -20.00
N LYS A 7 -44.64 -7.78 -19.40
CA LYS A 7 -45.44 -6.76 -20.11
C LYS A 7 -44.54 -5.79 -20.87
N ARG A 8 -43.96 -6.28 -21.97
CA ARG A 8 -42.98 -5.59 -22.81
C ARG A 8 -43.63 -4.96 -24.03
N ALA A 9 -43.32 -3.70 -24.28
CA ALA A 9 -43.72 -3.00 -25.49
C ALA A 9 -42.95 -3.54 -26.72
N LYS A 10 -43.62 -3.61 -27.88
CA LYS A 10 -43.00 -4.02 -29.15
C LYS A 10 -42.19 -2.89 -29.77
N THR A 11 -42.67 -1.65 -29.65
CA THR A 11 -42.02 -0.44 -30.16
C THR A 11 -41.91 0.60 -29.06
N TYR A 12 -41.05 1.62 -29.27
CA TYR A 12 -40.93 2.72 -28.31
C TYR A 12 -42.22 3.56 -28.25
N ASP A 13 -42.95 3.69 -29.37
CA ASP A 13 -44.19 4.49 -29.44
C ASP A 13 -45.29 3.94 -28.52
N GLU A 14 -45.31 2.63 -28.27
CA GLU A 14 -46.25 2.00 -27.34
C GLU A 14 -45.99 2.37 -25.88
N ILE A 15 -44.74 2.67 -25.51
CA ILE A 15 -44.35 3.01 -24.12
C ILE A 15 -44.09 4.51 -23.93
N GLU A 16 -43.93 5.29 -25.00
CA GLU A 16 -43.72 6.74 -24.93
C GLU A 16 -44.76 7.49 -24.08
N PRO A 17 -46.08 7.16 -24.14
CA PRO A 17 -47.05 7.80 -23.27
C PRO A 17 -46.75 7.57 -21.79
N LEU A 18 -46.43 6.33 -21.39
CA LEU A 18 -46.05 6.00 -20.01
C LEU A 18 -44.78 6.75 -19.59
N VAL A 19 -43.79 6.83 -20.47
CA VAL A 19 -42.55 7.61 -20.24
C VAL A 19 -42.86 9.08 -19.97
N LYS A 20 -43.79 9.68 -20.72
CA LYS A 20 -44.25 11.05 -20.52
C LYS A 20 -44.99 11.22 -19.19
N LEU A 21 -45.85 10.28 -18.82
CA LEU A 21 -46.55 10.27 -17.53
C LEU A 21 -45.59 10.19 -16.36
N CYS A 22 -44.59 9.31 -16.44
CA CYS A 22 -43.53 9.17 -15.44
C CYS A 22 -42.70 10.46 -15.31
N ARG A 23 -42.32 11.06 -16.45
CA ARG A 23 -41.58 12.33 -16.47
C ARG A 23 -42.35 13.49 -15.82
N LEU A 24 -43.66 13.50 -15.99
CA LEU A 24 -44.54 14.53 -15.41
C LEU A 24 -44.97 14.21 -13.96
N GLY A 25 -44.60 13.05 -13.41
CA GLY A 25 -44.96 12.64 -12.05
C GLY A 25 -46.45 12.35 -11.85
N LYS A 26 -47.18 12.01 -12.91
CA LYS A 26 -48.64 11.80 -12.85
C LYS A 26 -49.03 10.42 -12.32
N LEU A 27 -48.89 10.23 -11.00
CA LEU A 27 -49.08 8.93 -10.32
C LEU A 27 -50.43 8.26 -10.62
N PHE A 28 -51.54 8.99 -10.60
CA PHE A 28 -52.87 8.41 -10.88
C PHE A 28 -52.98 7.86 -12.30
N GLU A 29 -52.51 8.60 -13.30
CA GLU A 29 -52.53 8.17 -14.71
C GLU A 29 -51.57 7.00 -14.95
N VAL A 30 -50.46 6.92 -14.21
CA VAL A 30 -49.55 5.74 -14.23
C VAL A 30 -50.23 4.52 -13.61
N GLN A 31 -50.93 4.67 -12.48
CA GLN A 31 -51.66 3.56 -11.86
C GLN A 31 -52.75 3.01 -12.79
N GLU A 32 -53.51 3.90 -13.44
CA GLU A 32 -54.52 3.52 -14.43
C GLU A 32 -53.89 2.75 -15.60
N TRP A 33 -52.75 3.24 -16.12
CA TRP A 33 -52.01 2.56 -17.19
C TRP A 33 -51.64 1.12 -16.81
N ILE A 34 -51.11 0.92 -15.60
CA ILE A 34 -50.71 -0.40 -15.10
C ILE A 34 -51.92 -1.30 -14.88
N SER A 35 -52.99 -0.77 -14.28
CA SER A 35 -54.24 -1.52 -14.05
C SER A 35 -54.93 -1.95 -15.35
N ALA A 36 -54.74 -1.20 -16.43
CA ALA A 36 -55.24 -1.53 -17.76
C ALA A 36 -54.42 -2.65 -18.45
N GLY A 37 -53.38 -3.19 -17.79
CA GLY A 37 -52.54 -4.26 -18.32
C GLY A 37 -51.62 -3.84 -19.47
N LYS A 38 -51.44 -2.52 -19.67
CA LYS A 38 -50.57 -1.96 -20.72
C LYS A 38 -49.09 -2.26 -20.45
N PRO A 39 -48.23 -2.23 -21.48
CA PRO A 39 -46.80 -2.50 -21.31
C PRO A 39 -46.13 -1.49 -20.37
N VAL A 40 -45.28 -2.00 -19.48
CA VAL A 40 -44.47 -1.20 -18.54
C VAL A 40 -42.98 -1.31 -18.84
N ASN A 41 -42.58 -2.35 -19.58
CA ASN A 41 -41.20 -2.60 -19.95
C ASN A 41 -40.92 -2.13 -21.39
N PRO A 42 -39.79 -1.46 -21.63
CA PRO A 42 -39.39 -1.04 -22.97
C PRO A 42 -38.99 -2.27 -23.82
N PRO A 43 -38.91 -2.14 -25.16
CA PRO A 43 -38.41 -3.23 -26.01
C PRO A 43 -36.95 -3.60 -25.71
N GLU A 44 -36.61 -4.88 -25.88
CA GLU A 44 -35.35 -5.52 -25.43
C GLU A 44 -34.08 -5.00 -26.14
N ASN A 45 -34.22 -4.49 -27.37
CA ASN A 45 -33.11 -4.09 -28.25
C ASN A 45 -33.02 -2.59 -28.49
N LEU A 46 -33.15 -1.77 -27.44
CA LEU A 46 -33.02 -0.32 -27.56
C LEU A 46 -31.58 0.18 -27.44
N ASP A 47 -31.25 1.19 -28.25
CA ASP A 47 -30.03 1.98 -28.16
C ASP A 47 -29.87 2.53 -26.72
N ARG A 48 -28.63 2.49 -26.21
CA ARG A 48 -28.23 3.04 -24.91
C ARG A 48 -28.73 4.47 -24.70
N ARG A 49 -28.84 5.29 -25.76
CA ARG A 49 -29.35 6.67 -25.68
C ARG A 49 -30.83 6.75 -25.27
N VAL A 50 -31.62 5.73 -25.58
CA VAL A 50 -33.07 5.67 -25.28
C VAL A 50 -33.31 5.14 -23.86
N ARG A 51 -32.33 4.47 -23.24
CA ARG A 51 -32.43 3.89 -21.88
C ARG A 51 -32.63 4.93 -20.78
N LYS A 52 -32.10 6.14 -20.96
CA LYS A 52 -32.37 7.30 -20.08
C LYS A 52 -33.84 7.75 -20.10
N ARG A 53 -34.66 7.14 -20.96
CA ARG A 53 -36.10 7.39 -21.06
C ARG A 53 -36.93 6.25 -20.48
N PHE A 54 -36.32 5.21 -19.90
CA PHE A 54 -37.08 4.10 -19.34
C PHE A 54 -37.93 4.56 -18.16
N PRO A 55 -39.17 4.04 -18.00
CA PRO A 55 -40.05 4.45 -16.90
C PRO A 55 -39.38 4.36 -15.53
N LEU A 56 -38.73 3.23 -15.22
CA LEU A 56 -38.02 3.01 -13.96
C LEU A 56 -36.82 3.95 -13.79
N TYR A 57 -36.06 4.20 -14.86
CA TYR A 57 -34.96 5.16 -14.84
C TYR A 57 -35.46 6.55 -14.45
N LEU A 58 -36.52 7.03 -15.08
CA LEU A 58 -37.10 8.36 -14.79
C LEU A 58 -37.68 8.43 -13.37
N ALA A 59 -38.27 7.33 -12.90
CA ALA A 59 -38.79 7.25 -11.53
C ALA A 59 -37.68 7.34 -10.47
N ILE A 60 -36.55 6.65 -10.69
CA ILE A 60 -35.37 6.73 -9.82
C ILE A 60 -34.72 8.12 -9.93
N GLU A 61 -34.60 8.66 -11.15
CA GLU A 61 -33.97 9.94 -11.42
C GLU A 61 -34.73 11.11 -10.78
N SER A 62 -36.07 11.08 -10.86
CA SER A 62 -36.95 12.03 -10.16
C SER A 62 -36.98 11.84 -8.65
N GLY A 63 -36.57 10.67 -8.17
CA GLY A 63 -36.53 10.32 -6.76
C GLY A 63 -37.91 10.05 -6.15
N PHE A 64 -38.95 9.82 -6.94
CA PHE A 64 -40.28 9.56 -6.39
C PHE A 64 -40.45 8.10 -6.00
N HIS A 65 -40.29 7.81 -4.70
CA HIS A 65 -40.44 6.47 -4.13
C HIS A 65 -41.75 5.79 -4.57
N SER A 66 -42.88 6.50 -4.49
CA SER A 66 -44.19 5.95 -4.88
C SER A 66 -44.29 5.60 -6.36
N LEU A 67 -43.63 6.36 -7.24
CA LEU A 67 -43.61 6.06 -8.67
C LEU A 67 -42.75 4.82 -8.96
N VAL A 68 -41.59 4.72 -8.29
CA VAL A 68 -40.72 3.53 -8.39
C VAL A 68 -41.49 2.30 -7.93
N LYS A 69 -42.12 2.36 -6.75
CA LYS A 69 -42.91 1.26 -6.21
C LYS A 69 -44.03 0.83 -7.16
N MET A 70 -44.82 1.80 -7.64
CA MET A 70 -45.92 1.55 -8.57
C MET A 70 -45.45 0.85 -9.86
N LEU A 71 -44.30 1.26 -10.43
CA LEU A 71 -43.75 0.61 -11.61
C LEU A 71 -43.24 -0.80 -11.31
N LEU A 72 -42.59 -1.03 -10.17
CA LEU A 72 -42.12 -2.35 -9.75
C LEU A 72 -43.30 -3.31 -9.50
N ASP A 73 -44.32 -2.87 -8.76
CA ASP A 73 -45.59 -3.59 -8.57
C ASP A 73 -46.28 -3.93 -9.91
N GLY A 74 -46.07 -3.09 -10.93
CA GLY A 74 -46.58 -3.29 -12.29
C GLY A 74 -45.85 -4.37 -13.11
N GLY A 75 -44.81 -4.99 -12.58
CA GLY A 75 -44.01 -6.02 -13.26
C GLY A 75 -42.87 -5.45 -14.11
N THR A 76 -42.26 -4.35 -13.67
CA THR A 76 -41.07 -3.81 -14.34
C THR A 76 -39.86 -4.73 -14.15
N VAL A 77 -39.12 -4.99 -15.23
CA VAL A 77 -37.86 -5.74 -15.22
C VAL A 77 -36.77 -4.85 -14.65
N ILE A 78 -36.13 -5.32 -13.58
CA ILE A 78 -35.09 -4.58 -12.86
C ILE A 78 -33.74 -4.70 -13.59
N ASP A 79 -33.28 -5.93 -13.83
CA ASP A 79 -31.93 -6.19 -14.35
C ASP A 79 -31.93 -6.34 -15.88
N GLU A 80 -32.19 -5.23 -16.59
CA GLU A 80 -32.06 -5.20 -18.04
C GLU A 80 -30.60 -5.00 -18.50
N PRO A 81 -30.12 -5.71 -19.55
CA PRO A 81 -28.74 -5.62 -20.00
C PRO A 81 -28.26 -4.19 -20.27
N GLY A 82 -27.36 -3.68 -19.42
CA GLY A 82 -26.78 -2.34 -19.49
C GLY A 82 -27.68 -1.20 -19.00
N TYR A 83 -28.63 -1.51 -18.10
CA TYR A 83 -29.21 -0.59 -17.14
C TYR A 83 -29.18 -1.25 -15.76
N SER A 84 -28.54 -0.61 -14.78
CA SER A 84 -28.53 -1.08 -13.39
C SER A 84 -29.32 -0.09 -12.52
N PRO A 85 -30.60 -0.36 -12.21
CA PRO A 85 -31.39 0.48 -11.31
C PRO A 85 -30.72 0.66 -9.94
N LEU A 86 -30.10 -0.41 -9.45
CA LEU A 86 -29.42 -0.43 -8.16
C LEU A 86 -28.21 0.52 -8.13
N GLU A 87 -27.41 0.54 -9.21
CA GLU A 87 -26.30 1.51 -9.36
C GLU A 87 -26.80 2.96 -9.39
N HIS A 88 -27.93 3.22 -10.05
CA HIS A 88 -28.52 4.57 -10.09
C HIS A 88 -29.05 5.01 -8.71
N ALA A 89 -29.76 4.14 -8.00
CA ALA A 89 -30.21 4.40 -6.64
C ALA A 89 -29.02 4.65 -5.69
N LEU A 90 -27.93 3.92 -5.89
CA LEU A 90 -26.67 4.10 -5.16
C LEU A 90 -26.00 5.45 -5.45
N HIS A 91 -25.92 5.87 -6.71
CA HIS A 91 -25.42 7.20 -7.08
C HIS A 91 -26.27 8.34 -6.48
N LYS A 92 -27.58 8.13 -6.34
CA LYS A 92 -28.49 9.05 -5.66
C LYS A 92 -28.41 8.98 -4.14
N ARG A 93 -27.69 8.00 -3.58
CA ARG A 93 -27.54 7.75 -2.14
C ARG A 93 -28.89 7.60 -1.43
N ARG A 94 -29.83 6.92 -2.11
CA ARG A 94 -31.21 6.71 -1.67
C ARG A 94 -31.38 5.31 -1.10
N LEU A 95 -31.13 5.13 0.19
CA LEU A 95 -31.26 3.82 0.86
C LEU A 95 -32.67 3.23 0.69
N ASP A 96 -33.71 4.05 0.77
CA ASP A 96 -35.10 3.61 0.60
C ASP A 96 -35.40 3.10 -0.82
N LEU A 97 -34.76 3.65 -1.87
CA LEU A 97 -34.87 3.08 -3.23
C LEU A 97 -34.07 1.79 -3.36
N ILE A 98 -32.90 1.73 -2.72
CA ILE A 98 -32.06 0.52 -2.74
C ILE A 98 -32.83 -0.64 -2.07
N GLN A 99 -33.41 -0.40 -0.90
CA GLN A 99 -34.28 -1.34 -0.19
C GLN A 99 -35.44 -1.79 -1.08
N LEU A 100 -36.18 -0.84 -1.65
CA LEU A 100 -37.33 -1.13 -2.50
C LEU A 100 -36.95 -1.97 -3.74
N LEU A 101 -35.82 -1.67 -4.38
CA LEU A 101 -35.34 -2.43 -5.54
C LEU A 101 -34.95 -3.86 -5.16
N VAL A 102 -34.22 -4.03 -4.06
CA VAL A 102 -33.79 -5.36 -3.57
C VAL A 102 -35.00 -6.19 -3.13
N GLU A 103 -36.00 -5.59 -2.47
CA GLU A 103 -37.28 -6.24 -2.13
C GLU A 103 -38.02 -6.79 -3.37
N HIS A 104 -37.86 -6.15 -4.53
CA HIS A 104 -38.46 -6.58 -5.80
C HIS A 104 -37.54 -7.48 -6.65
N GLY A 105 -36.43 -7.95 -6.08
CA GLY A 105 -35.55 -8.94 -6.71
C GLY A 105 -34.35 -8.37 -7.45
N ALA A 106 -33.96 -7.10 -7.21
CA ALA A 106 -32.68 -6.59 -7.70
C ALA A 106 -31.51 -7.40 -7.13
N ASP A 107 -30.60 -7.86 -8.00
CA ASP A 107 -29.41 -8.59 -7.54
C ASP A 107 -28.45 -7.67 -6.79
N ILE A 108 -28.18 -8.00 -5.51
CA ILE A 108 -27.23 -7.29 -4.65
C ILE A 108 -25.80 -7.31 -5.20
N HIS A 109 -25.47 -8.30 -6.03
CA HIS A 109 -24.16 -8.50 -6.65
C HIS A 109 -24.00 -7.75 -7.98
N SER A 110 -25.07 -7.13 -8.49
CA SER A 110 -25.04 -6.33 -9.73
C SER A 110 -24.17 -5.07 -9.62
N VAL A 111 -23.87 -4.63 -8.39
CA VAL A 111 -23.00 -3.48 -8.10
C VAL A 111 -21.78 -3.89 -7.31
N SER A 112 -20.63 -3.29 -7.64
CA SER A 112 -19.39 -3.57 -6.91
C SER A 112 -19.43 -2.93 -5.52
N MET A 113 -18.87 -3.63 -4.52
CA MET A 113 -18.72 -3.04 -3.18
C MET A 113 -17.85 -1.77 -3.17
N ARG A 114 -16.95 -1.58 -4.15
CA ARG A 114 -16.21 -0.31 -4.29
C ARG A 114 -17.15 0.87 -4.57
N ALA A 115 -18.09 0.70 -5.50
CA ALA A 115 -19.11 1.72 -5.76
C ALA A 115 -19.99 1.95 -4.52
N VAL A 116 -20.32 0.88 -3.78
CA VAL A 116 -21.09 0.98 -2.53
C VAL A 116 -20.36 1.82 -1.49
N PHE A 117 -19.06 1.59 -1.27
CA PHE A 117 -18.26 2.42 -0.36
C PHE A 117 -18.15 3.87 -0.82
N GLN A 118 -18.16 4.16 -2.13
CA GLN A 118 -18.15 5.53 -2.68
C GLN A 118 -19.45 6.33 -2.41
N SER A 119 -20.52 5.68 -1.95
CA SER A 119 -21.70 6.39 -1.43
C SER A 119 -21.39 7.22 -0.18
N TRP A 120 -20.35 6.83 0.57
CA TRP A 120 -19.93 7.39 1.86
C TRP A 120 -21.01 7.31 2.96
N ASP A 121 -22.06 6.54 2.74
CA ASP A 121 -23.16 6.35 3.67
C ASP A 121 -23.02 4.98 4.35
N PRO A 122 -22.70 4.92 5.66
CA PRO A 122 -22.56 3.65 6.37
C PRO A 122 -23.86 2.84 6.35
N MET A 123 -25.04 3.47 6.34
CA MET A 123 -26.31 2.74 6.34
C MET A 123 -26.52 1.99 5.03
N ILE A 124 -26.12 2.59 3.90
CA ILE A 124 -26.14 1.91 2.61
C ILE A 124 -25.13 0.76 2.62
N VAL A 125 -23.89 1.01 3.05
CA VAL A 125 -22.87 -0.05 3.06
C VAL A 125 -23.29 -1.23 3.95
N GLU A 126 -23.82 -0.96 5.15
CA GLU A 126 -24.34 -1.98 6.07
C GLU A 126 -25.48 -2.78 5.44
N PHE A 127 -26.43 -2.11 4.78
CA PHE A 127 -27.49 -2.80 4.06
C PHE A 127 -26.95 -3.79 3.03
N PHE A 128 -25.96 -3.40 2.22
CA PHE A 128 -25.33 -4.32 1.26
C PHE A 128 -24.64 -5.51 1.95
N ILE A 129 -23.90 -5.27 3.03
CA ILE A 129 -23.22 -6.32 3.81
C ILE A 129 -24.24 -7.30 4.40
N ASP A 130 -25.30 -6.78 5.00
CA ASP A 130 -26.32 -7.58 5.67
C ASP A 130 -27.18 -8.39 4.68
N ASN A 131 -27.27 -7.93 3.42
CA ASN A 131 -27.90 -8.67 2.31
C ASN A 131 -26.91 -9.55 1.52
N GLY A 132 -25.71 -9.80 2.05
CA GLY A 132 -24.79 -10.80 1.51
C GLY A 132 -23.85 -10.33 0.40
N ALA A 133 -23.70 -9.02 0.18
CA ALA A 133 -22.74 -8.50 -0.79
C ALA A 133 -21.31 -8.99 -0.50
N ASN A 134 -20.55 -9.31 -1.55
CA ASN A 134 -19.18 -9.81 -1.42
C ASN A 134 -18.22 -8.68 -1.04
N VAL A 135 -17.75 -8.71 0.21
CA VAL A 135 -16.81 -7.72 0.77
C VAL A 135 -15.34 -8.15 0.72
N GLU A 136 -15.05 -9.33 0.20
CA GLU A 136 -13.70 -9.90 0.16
C GLU A 136 -13.06 -9.73 -1.22
N ALA A 137 -13.85 -9.92 -2.29
CA ALA A 137 -13.34 -9.83 -3.66
C ALA A 137 -12.96 -8.39 -4.05
N GLY A 138 -11.72 -8.21 -4.49
CA GLY A 138 -11.23 -6.92 -5.01
C GLY A 138 -10.89 -5.88 -3.94
N ASN A 139 -10.77 -6.30 -2.67
CA ASN A 139 -10.36 -5.46 -1.54
C ASN A 139 -11.17 -4.13 -1.42
N PRO A 140 -12.50 -4.18 -1.38
CA PRO A 140 -13.33 -2.97 -1.43
C PRO A 140 -13.18 -2.11 -0.17
N LEU A 141 -12.99 -2.70 1.01
CA LEU A 141 -12.72 -1.98 2.24
C LEU A 141 -11.34 -1.32 2.20
N ALA A 142 -10.31 -2.02 1.68
CA ALA A 142 -8.98 -1.43 1.50
C ALA A 142 -9.05 -0.20 0.59
N TYR A 143 -9.77 -0.30 -0.54
CA TYR A 143 -10.02 0.83 -1.43
C TYR A 143 -10.65 2.01 -0.68
N ALA A 144 -11.67 1.76 0.15
CA ALA A 144 -12.35 2.81 0.91
C ALA A 144 -11.41 3.48 1.93
N LEU A 145 -10.58 2.70 2.61
CA LEU A 145 -9.62 3.19 3.59
C LEU A 145 -8.46 3.96 2.93
N CYS A 146 -7.95 3.49 1.78
CA CYS A 146 -6.96 4.23 0.97
C CYS A 146 -7.55 5.54 0.44
N SER A 147 -8.81 5.52 0.00
CA SER A 147 -9.57 6.70 -0.48
C SER A 147 -10.04 7.62 0.64
N LYS A 148 -9.63 7.36 1.89
CA LYS A 148 -9.87 8.22 3.05
C LYS A 148 -11.37 8.35 3.41
N ILE A 149 -12.18 7.32 3.12
CA ILE A 149 -13.61 7.25 3.44
C ILE A 149 -13.77 6.93 4.92
N ARG A 150 -13.93 7.97 5.76
CA ARG A 150 -13.92 7.85 7.23
C ARG A 150 -14.93 6.84 7.81
N PRO A 151 -16.17 6.71 7.30
CA PRO A 151 -17.11 5.68 7.78
C PRO A 151 -16.58 4.24 7.68
N ALA A 152 -15.67 3.95 6.74
CA ALA A 152 -15.07 2.62 6.59
C ALA A 152 -14.30 2.15 7.84
N LEU A 153 -13.81 3.08 8.68
CA LEU A 153 -13.19 2.74 9.97
C LEU A 153 -14.17 2.09 10.95
N GLY A 154 -15.40 2.63 11.01
CA GLY A 154 -16.45 2.10 11.87
C GLY A 154 -16.89 0.72 11.39
N LEU A 155 -17.05 0.58 10.07
CA LEU A 155 -17.41 -0.68 9.42
C LEU A 155 -16.34 -1.75 9.65
N PHE A 156 -15.06 -1.41 9.51
CA PHE A 156 -13.96 -2.32 9.83
C PHE A 156 -14.09 -2.84 11.27
N LYS A 157 -14.22 -1.95 12.26
CA LYS A 157 -14.32 -2.35 13.68
C LYS A 157 -15.52 -3.23 13.98
N ARG A 158 -16.65 -2.99 13.32
CA ARG A 158 -17.90 -3.72 13.55
C ARG A 158 -17.88 -5.12 12.93
N TYR A 159 -17.24 -5.28 11.77
CA TYR A 159 -17.32 -6.50 10.97
C TYR A 159 -16.01 -7.29 10.87
N LYS A 160 -14.90 -6.83 11.45
CA LYS A 160 -13.59 -7.53 11.42
C LYS A 160 -13.64 -8.97 11.92
N ASP A 161 -14.49 -9.26 12.91
CA ASP A 161 -14.60 -10.60 13.50
C ASP A 161 -15.47 -11.52 12.62
N ARG A 162 -16.35 -10.93 11.80
CA ARG A 162 -17.20 -11.64 10.83
C ARG A 162 -16.45 -11.94 9.52
N TYR A 163 -15.59 -11.04 9.08
CA TYR A 163 -14.82 -11.17 7.84
C TYR A 163 -13.32 -11.06 8.12
N PRO A 164 -12.60 -12.19 8.25
CA PRO A 164 -11.16 -12.17 8.51
C PRO A 164 -10.34 -11.39 7.47
N SER A 165 -10.79 -11.34 6.22
CA SER A 165 -10.16 -10.55 5.15
C SER A 165 -10.10 -9.05 5.45
N PHE A 166 -10.94 -8.53 6.35
CA PHE A 166 -10.93 -7.11 6.74
C PHE A 166 -9.62 -6.72 7.39
N GLN A 167 -9.00 -7.61 8.16
CA GLN A 167 -7.72 -7.33 8.79
C GLN A 167 -6.64 -7.06 7.72
N GLU A 168 -6.58 -7.92 6.70
CA GLU A 168 -5.62 -7.71 5.62
C GLU A 168 -5.94 -6.47 4.78
N GLN A 169 -7.22 -6.19 4.54
CA GLN A 169 -7.63 -4.94 3.88
C GLN A 169 -7.23 -3.68 4.66
N ALA A 170 -7.28 -3.73 6.00
CA ALA A 170 -6.78 -2.65 6.86
C ALA A 170 -5.24 -2.56 6.82
N ASN A 171 -4.53 -3.69 6.74
CA ASN A 171 -3.07 -3.73 6.59
C ASN A 171 -2.63 -3.12 5.25
N ILE A 172 -3.33 -3.43 4.15
CA ILE A 172 -3.11 -2.81 2.82
C ILE A 172 -3.21 -1.29 2.94
N ALA A 173 -4.27 -0.79 3.57
CA ALA A 173 -4.47 0.64 3.76
C ALA A 173 -3.39 1.26 4.66
N LEU A 174 -2.95 0.57 5.71
CA LEU A 174 -1.84 1.04 6.54
C LEU A 174 -0.55 1.18 5.73
N ARG A 175 -0.20 0.16 4.93
CA ARG A 175 0.97 0.19 4.03
C ARG A 175 0.88 1.35 3.02
N HIS A 176 -0.28 1.51 2.39
CA HIS A 176 -0.56 2.63 1.48
C HIS A 176 -0.30 4.00 2.13
N HIS A 177 -0.86 4.23 3.32
CA HIS A 177 -0.72 5.50 4.03
C HIS A 177 0.70 5.72 4.57
N CYS A 178 1.47 4.64 4.82
CA CYS A 178 2.89 4.71 5.11
C CYS A 178 3.71 5.13 3.88
N CYS A 179 3.40 4.64 2.68
CA CYS A 179 4.04 5.12 1.43
C CYS A 179 3.73 6.59 1.16
N GLU A 180 2.49 7.03 1.40
CA GLU A 180 2.08 8.44 1.23
C GLU A 180 2.65 9.38 2.32
N GLY A 181 3.04 8.85 3.49
CA GLY A 181 3.44 9.67 4.65
C GLY A 181 2.27 10.30 5.40
N SER A 182 1.06 9.75 5.29
CA SER A 182 -0.14 10.34 5.91
C SER A 182 -0.22 10.04 7.42
N LEU A 183 0.41 10.88 8.25
CA LEU A 183 0.42 10.70 9.71
C LEU A 183 -0.96 10.50 10.33
N LYS A 184 -1.97 11.23 9.83
CA LYS A 184 -3.36 11.12 10.28
C LYS A 184 -3.94 9.74 10.00
N TRP A 185 -3.81 9.24 8.78
CA TRP A 185 -4.40 7.97 8.39
C TRP A 185 -3.61 6.78 8.92
N VAL A 186 -2.28 6.87 8.99
CA VAL A 186 -1.45 5.89 9.71
C VAL A 186 -1.91 5.78 11.17
N SER A 187 -2.08 6.92 11.86
CA SER A 187 -2.59 6.92 13.25
C SER A 187 -3.97 6.28 13.38
N LEU A 188 -4.87 6.54 12.42
CA LEU A 188 -6.22 5.98 12.40
C LEU A 188 -6.22 4.47 12.11
N MET A 189 -5.37 3.99 11.18
CA MET A 189 -5.23 2.56 10.88
C MET A 189 -4.65 1.80 12.08
N LEU A 190 -3.61 2.34 12.72
CA LEU A 190 -3.05 1.75 13.94
C LEU A 190 -4.08 1.75 15.09
N TRP A 191 -4.85 2.83 15.26
CA TRP A 191 -5.95 2.86 16.23
C TRP A 191 -7.10 1.90 15.87
N ALA A 192 -7.29 1.62 14.58
CA ALA A 192 -8.28 0.66 14.12
C ALA A 192 -7.87 -0.76 14.49
N GLY A 193 -6.57 -1.06 14.46
CA GLY A 193 -5.99 -2.38 14.74
C GLY A 193 -5.25 -2.99 13.55
N ALA A 194 -4.91 -2.21 12.53
CA ALA A 194 -4.03 -2.67 11.45
C ALA A 194 -2.64 -3.03 11.99
N ASP A 195 -2.05 -4.11 11.49
CA ASP A 195 -0.75 -4.61 11.94
C ASP A 195 0.38 -3.94 11.15
N PRO A 196 1.25 -3.13 11.79
CA PRO A 196 2.37 -2.48 11.13
C PRO A 196 3.47 -3.43 10.65
N TYR A 197 3.50 -4.67 11.15
CA TYR A 197 4.49 -5.69 10.80
C TYR A 197 4.02 -6.65 9.71
N ALA A 198 2.73 -6.63 9.36
CA ALA A 198 2.19 -7.51 8.32
C ALA A 198 2.73 -7.08 6.93
N LYS A 199 3.42 -8.01 6.27
CA LYS A 199 3.86 -7.85 4.89
C LYS A 199 2.71 -8.11 3.92
N GLY A 200 2.73 -7.42 2.79
CA GLY A 200 1.76 -7.62 1.73
C GLY A 200 1.71 -6.45 0.76
N PRO A 201 0.70 -6.43 -0.13
CA PRO A 201 0.55 -5.36 -1.11
C PRO A 201 0.18 -4.04 -0.43
N ASP A 202 0.66 -2.94 -0.98
CA ASP A 202 0.43 -1.55 -0.55
C ASP A 202 -0.70 -0.85 -1.31
N SER A 203 -1.40 -1.58 -2.17
CA SER A 203 -2.53 -1.10 -2.96
C SER A 203 -3.60 -2.18 -3.09
N PRO A 204 -4.89 -1.84 -3.07
CA PRO A 204 -5.98 -2.81 -3.17
C PRO A 204 -6.00 -3.58 -4.49
N ASP A 205 -5.42 -3.03 -5.55
CA ASP A 205 -5.38 -3.62 -6.90
C ASP A 205 -4.11 -4.43 -7.16
N ARG A 206 -3.11 -4.31 -6.28
CA ARG A 206 -1.83 -5.01 -6.41
C ARG A 206 -1.96 -6.43 -5.86
N LYS A 207 -1.48 -7.41 -6.63
CA LYS A 207 -1.37 -8.80 -6.15
C LYS A 207 -0.16 -8.92 -5.21
N SER A 208 -0.28 -9.76 -4.20
CA SER A 208 0.83 -10.09 -3.30
C SER A 208 1.97 -10.70 -4.09
N ASP A 209 3.17 -10.20 -3.82
CA ASP A 209 4.43 -10.65 -4.39
C ASP A 209 5.44 -10.79 -3.24
N PRO A 210 5.73 -12.02 -2.76
CA PRO A 210 6.60 -12.23 -1.60
C PRO A 210 7.99 -11.61 -1.72
N GLU A 211 8.50 -11.37 -2.94
CA GLU A 211 9.81 -10.75 -3.17
C GLU A 211 9.77 -9.22 -3.03
N ALA A 212 8.61 -8.61 -3.30
CA ALA A 212 8.42 -7.15 -3.29
C ALA A 212 7.53 -6.65 -2.13
N ASP A 213 6.85 -7.55 -1.44
CA ASP A 213 5.95 -7.25 -0.32
C ASP A 213 6.75 -6.83 0.91
N ALA A 214 6.37 -5.69 1.48
CA ALA A 214 7.01 -5.09 2.63
C ALA A 214 5.99 -4.80 3.73
N SER A 215 6.45 -4.69 4.98
CA SER A 215 5.61 -4.26 6.09
C SER A 215 5.36 -2.74 6.05
N ALA A 216 4.37 -2.26 6.80
CA ALA A 216 4.06 -0.83 6.81
C ALA A 216 5.22 0.01 7.39
N LEU A 217 5.95 -0.52 8.37
CA LEU A 217 7.13 0.16 8.91
C LEU A 217 8.31 0.12 7.94
N GLU A 218 8.50 -0.99 7.20
CA GLU A 218 9.52 -1.05 6.14
C GLU A 218 9.25 0.01 5.07
N LEU A 219 8.01 0.14 4.60
CA LEU A 219 7.62 1.15 3.62
C LEU A 219 7.80 2.58 4.15
N ALA A 220 7.41 2.83 5.40
CA ALA A 220 7.65 4.13 6.03
C ALA A 220 9.14 4.48 6.10
N ALA A 221 10.02 3.49 6.30
CA ALA A 221 11.46 3.67 6.30
C ALA A 221 12.03 3.90 4.88
N ILE A 222 11.58 3.11 3.90
CA ILE A 222 12.02 3.18 2.50
C ILE A 222 11.68 4.52 1.86
N TYR A 223 10.51 5.08 2.17
CA TYR A 223 10.04 6.37 1.64
C TYR A 223 10.40 7.57 2.55
N ASP A 224 11.32 7.38 3.50
CA ASP A 224 11.84 8.42 4.41
C ASP A 224 10.77 9.16 5.27
N HIS A 225 9.63 8.53 5.54
CA HIS A 225 8.53 9.09 6.35
C HIS A 225 8.76 8.92 7.86
N PHE A 226 9.87 9.44 8.38
CA PHE A 226 10.33 9.20 9.76
C PHE A 226 9.39 9.69 10.86
N ASP A 227 8.53 10.65 10.56
CA ASP A 227 7.56 11.16 11.51
C ASP A 227 6.54 10.08 11.93
N ILE A 228 6.30 9.07 11.08
CA ILE A 228 5.47 7.90 11.42
C ILE A 228 6.03 7.18 12.65
N PHE A 229 7.35 7.03 12.72
CA PHE A 229 8.00 6.36 13.85
C PHE A 229 7.88 7.17 15.15
N LYS A 230 7.52 8.46 15.10
CA LYS A 230 7.29 9.30 16.29
C LYS A 230 5.88 9.16 16.85
N LEU A 231 4.96 8.48 16.13
CA LEU A 231 3.60 8.25 16.59
C LEU A 231 3.60 7.34 17.83
N ARG A 232 2.78 7.68 18.84
CA ARG A 232 2.68 6.92 20.11
C ARG A 232 2.18 5.49 19.92
N GLN A 233 1.42 5.25 18.86
CA GLN A 233 0.86 3.95 18.50
C GLN A 233 1.90 3.01 17.90
N VAL A 234 3.00 3.53 17.36
CA VAL A 234 4.08 2.71 16.82
C VAL A 234 4.94 2.21 17.96
N ARG A 235 4.77 0.93 18.31
CA ARG A 235 5.60 0.22 19.29
C ARG A 235 6.59 -0.65 18.55
N LEU A 236 7.86 -0.25 18.60
CA LEU A 236 8.95 -0.98 17.98
C LEU A 236 9.26 -2.23 18.81
N ASP A 237 9.05 -3.40 18.24
CA ASP A 237 9.31 -4.70 18.83
C ASP A 237 10.37 -5.45 18.01
N PRO A 238 11.58 -5.69 18.56
CA PRO A 238 12.65 -6.40 17.87
C PRO A 238 12.39 -7.90 17.72
N ASN A 239 11.40 -8.48 18.41
CA ASN A 239 11.11 -9.92 18.34
C ASN A 239 10.11 -10.29 17.25
N LYS A 240 9.58 -9.30 16.52
CA LYS A 240 8.65 -9.55 15.42
C LYS A 240 9.37 -10.12 14.19
N PRO A 241 8.74 -11.02 13.42
CA PRO A 241 9.36 -11.72 12.30
C PRO A 241 9.85 -10.81 11.14
N GLY A 242 9.51 -9.52 11.13
CA GLY A 242 10.02 -8.52 10.18
C GLY A 242 11.05 -7.54 10.76
N ALA A 243 11.54 -7.75 11.99
CA ALA A 243 12.42 -6.78 12.66
C ALA A 243 13.76 -6.58 11.91
N CYS A 244 14.35 -7.67 11.41
CA CYS A 244 15.58 -7.63 10.61
C CYS A 244 15.38 -6.86 9.29
N ASP A 245 14.22 -7.03 8.65
CA ASP A 245 13.89 -6.34 7.40
C ASP A 245 13.68 -4.85 7.64
N LEU A 246 13.03 -4.47 8.73
CA LEU A 246 12.92 -3.07 9.13
C LEU A 246 14.30 -2.43 9.38
N LEU A 247 15.22 -3.16 10.02
CA LEU A 247 16.59 -2.69 10.23
C LEU A 247 17.34 -2.51 8.90
N ARG A 248 17.11 -3.42 7.93
CA ARG A 248 17.63 -3.30 6.56
C ARG A 248 17.03 -2.11 5.83
N SER A 249 15.71 -1.92 5.90
CA SER A 249 14.99 -0.77 5.34
C SER A 249 15.54 0.56 5.87
N ALA A 250 15.89 0.64 7.15
CA ALA A 250 16.52 1.82 7.73
C ALA A 250 17.92 2.12 7.15
N CYS A 251 18.62 1.13 6.60
CA CYS A 251 19.92 1.33 5.93
C CYS A 251 19.77 1.84 4.49
N TYR A 252 18.57 1.81 3.91
CA TYR A 252 18.30 2.47 2.62
C TYR A 252 18.02 3.97 2.77
N SER A 253 17.68 4.42 3.97
CA SER A 253 17.46 5.84 4.25
C SER A 253 18.74 6.66 4.15
N GLU A 254 18.57 7.94 3.80
CA GLU A 254 19.62 8.95 3.83
C GLU A 254 20.03 9.37 5.25
N LYS A 255 19.21 9.12 6.28
CA LYS A 255 19.41 9.67 7.63
C LYS A 255 19.70 8.60 8.70
N PRO A 256 20.68 8.84 9.59
CA PRO A 256 21.05 7.87 10.63
C PRO A 256 20.03 7.80 11.78
N GLU A 257 19.09 8.75 11.88
CA GLU A 257 18.18 8.89 13.01
C GLU A 257 17.24 7.69 13.20
N LEU A 258 16.71 7.13 12.11
CA LEU A 258 15.87 5.94 12.20
C LEU A 258 16.67 4.74 12.68
N LEU A 259 17.85 4.49 12.08
CA LEU A 259 18.73 3.40 12.49
C LEU A 259 19.10 3.52 13.97
N LYS A 260 19.51 4.72 14.41
CA LYS A 260 19.80 5.01 15.82
C LYS A 260 18.61 4.70 16.74
N LYS A 261 17.40 5.07 16.31
CA LYS A 261 16.17 4.80 17.06
C LYS A 261 15.87 3.30 17.17
N LEU A 262 16.02 2.55 16.08
CA LEU A 262 15.82 1.11 16.05
C LEU A 262 16.82 0.39 16.96
N LEU A 263 18.11 0.70 16.82
CA LEU A 263 19.17 0.15 17.68
C LEU A 263 18.94 0.47 19.15
N GLY A 264 18.55 1.72 19.47
CA GLY A 264 18.18 2.14 20.82
C GLY A 264 16.91 1.46 21.38
N SER A 265 16.06 0.91 20.51
CA SER A 265 14.86 0.15 20.89
C SER A 265 15.11 -1.35 21.02
N GLY A 266 16.38 -1.78 20.97
CA GLY A 266 16.78 -3.18 21.17
C GLY A 266 16.90 -4.01 19.88
N PHE A 267 16.79 -3.39 18.70
CA PHE A 267 17.08 -4.09 17.45
C PHE A 267 18.58 -4.39 17.39
N ASN A 268 18.93 -5.65 17.20
CA ASN A 268 20.32 -6.09 17.25
C ASN A 268 20.76 -6.65 15.89
N PRO A 269 21.72 -6.02 15.17
CA PRO A 269 22.24 -6.58 13.93
C PRO A 269 22.97 -7.92 14.13
N GLN A 270 23.50 -8.18 15.33
CA GLN A 270 24.22 -9.42 15.62
C GLN A 270 23.30 -10.66 15.64
N SER A 271 22.00 -10.50 15.92
CA SER A 271 21.05 -11.61 15.93
C SER A 271 20.59 -12.04 14.54
N MET A 272 20.99 -11.32 13.48
CA MET A 272 20.75 -11.72 12.10
C MET A 272 21.62 -12.92 11.72
N GLU A 273 21.18 -13.71 10.75
CA GLU A 273 21.91 -14.90 10.26
C GLU A 273 23.35 -14.57 9.82
N ASP A 274 23.52 -13.45 9.11
CA ASP A 274 24.80 -12.94 8.64
C ASP A 274 25.51 -12.02 9.65
N ARG A 275 24.97 -11.90 10.87
CA ARG A 275 25.42 -11.00 11.93
C ARG A 275 25.54 -9.53 11.51
N GLY A 276 24.70 -9.07 10.58
CA GLY A 276 24.65 -7.68 10.12
C GLY A 276 25.62 -7.35 8.99
N SER A 277 26.25 -8.35 8.38
CA SER A 277 27.18 -8.17 7.25
C SER A 277 26.51 -7.48 6.06
N SER A 278 25.30 -7.92 5.69
CA SER A 278 24.50 -7.33 4.61
C SER A 278 24.12 -5.88 4.86
N LEU A 279 23.97 -5.46 6.13
CA LEU A 279 23.67 -4.07 6.47
C LEU A 279 24.88 -3.17 6.19
N ILE A 280 26.07 -3.58 6.65
CA ILE A 280 27.32 -2.85 6.38
C ILE A 280 27.60 -2.85 4.87
N GLN A 281 27.43 -3.98 4.20
CA GLN A 281 27.60 -4.10 2.75
C GLN A 281 26.64 -3.19 1.98
N CYS A 282 25.37 -3.10 2.41
CA CYS A 282 24.37 -2.21 1.81
C CYS A 282 24.84 -0.74 1.86
N LEU A 283 25.28 -0.27 3.02
CA LEU A 283 25.78 1.09 3.21
C LEU A 283 27.06 1.35 2.40
N LEU A 284 28.01 0.40 2.38
CA LEU A 284 29.23 0.49 1.59
C LEU A 284 28.95 0.61 0.09
N SER A 285 28.05 -0.22 -0.44
CA SER A 285 27.68 -0.19 -1.87
C SER A 285 27.05 1.15 -2.31
N ARG A 286 26.46 1.88 -1.36
CA ARG A 286 25.77 3.16 -1.56
C ARG A 286 26.60 4.38 -1.18
N LEU A 287 27.82 4.21 -0.66
CA LEU A 287 28.70 5.34 -0.29
C LEU A 287 28.91 6.30 -1.46
N SER A 288 29.12 5.75 -2.66
CA SER A 288 29.37 6.55 -3.86
C SER A 288 28.10 6.99 -4.59
N TRP A 289 26.92 6.66 -4.07
CA TRP A 289 25.64 7.09 -4.67
C TRP A 289 25.33 8.46 -4.07
N SER A 290 25.27 9.49 -4.93
CA SER A 290 24.80 10.83 -4.58
C SER A 290 23.47 11.08 -5.30
N HIS A 291 22.52 11.80 -4.68
CA HIS A 291 21.24 12.16 -5.31
C HIS A 291 21.39 13.11 -6.53
N ARG A 292 22.62 13.36 -7.02
CA ARG A 292 22.84 13.90 -8.37
C ARG A 292 22.82 12.77 -9.39
N SER A 293 21.61 12.37 -9.81
CA SER A 293 21.22 12.26 -11.23
C SER A 293 20.09 11.24 -11.45
N PHE A 294 18.84 11.66 -11.19
CA PHE A 294 17.72 11.22 -12.03
C PHE A 294 17.38 12.25 -13.12
N TYR A 295 17.84 13.50 -12.98
CA TYR A 295 17.58 14.60 -13.94
C TYR A 295 18.82 15.10 -14.68
N SER A 296 20.01 14.54 -14.45
CA SER A 296 21.21 14.90 -15.22
C SER A 296 21.50 13.81 -16.26
N TRP A 297 20.82 13.90 -17.40
CA TRP A 297 21.27 13.29 -18.66
C TRP A 297 22.55 13.99 -19.14
N GLY A 298 23.62 13.82 -18.36
CA GLY A 298 24.98 14.22 -18.70
C GLY A 298 25.88 12.98 -18.63
N PRO A 299 27.05 13.00 -19.29
CA PRO A 299 27.99 11.90 -19.20
C PRO A 299 28.27 11.59 -17.73
N ARG A 300 28.31 10.30 -17.37
CA ARG A 300 28.76 9.83 -16.05
C ARG A 300 30.19 10.31 -15.85
N THR A 301 30.37 11.52 -15.35
CA THR A 301 31.67 11.97 -14.88
C THR A 301 32.05 11.02 -13.76
N GLN A 302 33.22 10.40 -13.90
CA GLN A 302 33.80 9.53 -12.89
C GLN A 302 34.10 10.41 -11.68
N GLU A 303 33.11 10.57 -10.80
CA GLU A 303 33.25 11.36 -9.58
C GLU A 303 34.26 10.65 -8.70
N GLU A 304 35.47 11.19 -8.68
CA GLU A 304 36.54 10.82 -7.75
C GLU A 304 36.56 11.83 -6.60
N ASN A 305 37.10 11.43 -5.45
CA ASN A 305 37.25 12.30 -4.28
C ASN A 305 35.90 12.81 -3.71
N ILE A 306 34.85 11.98 -3.77
CA ILE A 306 33.51 12.27 -3.25
C ILE A 306 33.59 12.49 -1.74
N ASP A 307 32.95 13.57 -1.28
CA ASP A 307 32.72 13.87 0.13
C ASP A 307 31.47 14.74 0.27
N ASN A 308 30.36 14.12 0.65
CA ASN A 308 29.07 14.78 0.84
C ASN A 308 28.42 14.36 2.17
N TRP A 309 27.33 15.02 2.53
CA TRP A 309 26.66 14.75 3.81
C TRP A 309 26.08 13.32 3.87
N GLU A 310 25.55 12.78 2.76
CA GLU A 310 25.00 11.42 2.69
C GLU A 310 26.08 10.37 2.93
N SER A 311 27.26 10.52 2.31
CA SER A 311 28.37 9.58 2.48
C SER A 311 28.90 9.61 3.91
N ARG A 312 28.97 10.79 4.54
CA ARG A 312 29.33 10.92 5.96
C ARG A 312 28.30 10.21 6.85
N ASP A 313 27.02 10.36 6.56
CA ASP A 313 25.97 9.70 7.32
C ASP A 313 25.99 8.17 7.14
N LYS A 314 26.29 7.66 5.94
CA LYS A 314 26.51 6.21 5.71
C LYS A 314 27.67 5.67 6.53
N ILE A 315 28.81 6.38 6.62
CA ILE A 315 29.91 5.98 7.52
C ILE A 315 29.48 6.00 8.99
N LYS A 316 28.74 7.03 9.43
CA LYS A 316 28.18 7.07 10.79
C LYS A 316 27.23 5.89 11.04
N MET A 317 26.44 5.49 10.06
CA MET A 317 25.56 4.33 10.15
C MET A 317 26.36 3.03 10.26
N ILE A 318 27.43 2.86 9.46
CA ILE A 318 28.36 1.72 9.60
C ILE A 318 28.97 1.69 11.00
N HIS A 319 29.38 2.84 11.53
CA HIS A 319 29.89 2.95 12.89
C HIS A 319 28.84 2.54 13.93
N LEU A 320 27.61 3.03 13.81
CA LEU A 320 26.50 2.64 14.69
C LEU A 320 26.23 1.13 14.65
N LEU A 321 26.22 0.52 13.47
CA LEU A 321 26.04 -0.92 13.31
C LEU A 321 27.15 -1.71 14.00
N ALA A 322 28.42 -1.37 13.73
CA ALA A 322 29.58 -2.03 14.32
C ALA A 322 29.59 -1.90 15.86
N ARG A 323 29.25 -0.72 16.37
CA ARG A 323 29.10 -0.47 17.82
C ARG A 323 28.02 -1.36 18.46
N HIS A 324 26.97 -1.70 17.73
CA HIS A 324 25.90 -2.61 18.16
C HIS A 324 26.16 -4.07 17.77
N GLY A 325 27.41 -4.46 17.47
CA GLY A 325 27.80 -5.85 17.28
C GLY A 325 27.65 -6.39 15.85
N ALA A 326 27.32 -5.54 14.87
CA ALA A 326 27.32 -5.95 13.46
C ALA A 326 28.74 -6.32 13.00
N LYS A 327 28.84 -7.39 12.21
CA LYS A 327 30.11 -7.84 11.62
C LYS A 327 30.04 -7.81 10.10
N TRP A 328 31.03 -7.20 9.45
CA TRP A 328 31.22 -7.29 8.02
C TRP A 328 32.03 -8.55 7.69
N LYS A 329 31.31 -9.58 7.27
CA LYS A 329 31.86 -10.87 6.82
C LYS A 329 31.40 -11.09 5.38
N PRO A 330 32.15 -10.60 4.39
CA PRO A 330 31.78 -10.76 2.99
C PRO A 330 31.67 -12.23 2.59
N ASN A 331 30.61 -12.59 1.87
CA ASN A 331 30.39 -13.97 1.45
C ASN A 331 31.36 -14.42 0.35
N ASP A 332 31.74 -13.48 -0.51
CA ASP A 332 32.62 -13.75 -1.65
C ASP A 332 33.54 -12.57 -1.98
N ARG A 333 34.42 -12.77 -2.97
CA ARG A 333 35.32 -11.71 -3.47
C ARG A 333 34.55 -10.58 -4.16
N ARG A 334 33.32 -10.80 -4.65
CA ARG A 334 32.54 -9.76 -5.34
C ARG A 334 32.10 -8.70 -4.36
N GLU A 335 31.62 -9.07 -3.17
CA GLU A 335 31.23 -8.12 -2.12
C GLU A 335 32.42 -7.22 -1.68
N ILE A 336 33.61 -7.80 -1.51
CA ILE A 336 34.84 -7.04 -1.23
C ILE A 336 35.19 -6.12 -2.40
N ASN A 337 35.08 -6.61 -3.64
CA ASN A 337 35.35 -5.81 -4.83
C ASN A 337 34.38 -4.62 -4.96
N ASP A 338 33.11 -4.81 -4.63
CA ASP A 338 32.10 -3.76 -4.70
C ASP A 338 32.31 -2.72 -3.59
N ALA A 339 32.60 -3.15 -2.35
CA ALA A 339 33.01 -2.24 -1.28
C ALA A 339 34.24 -1.43 -1.68
N ARG A 340 35.26 -2.08 -2.29
CA ARG A 340 36.47 -1.41 -2.78
C ARG A 340 36.16 -0.37 -3.85
N ARG A 341 35.29 -0.71 -4.82
CA ARG A 341 34.88 0.20 -5.90
C ARG A 341 34.19 1.45 -5.34
N SER A 342 33.37 1.30 -4.31
CA SER A 342 32.75 2.44 -3.63
C SER A 342 33.80 3.30 -2.93
N LEU A 343 34.66 2.71 -2.11
CA LEU A 343 35.70 3.42 -1.34
C LEU A 343 36.70 4.16 -2.24
N LEU A 344 37.06 3.59 -3.38
CA LEU A 344 37.97 4.22 -4.36
C LEU A 344 37.47 5.55 -4.92
N LYS A 345 36.15 5.78 -4.91
CA LYS A 345 35.54 7.03 -5.37
C LYS A 345 35.52 8.11 -4.28
N MET A 346 35.74 7.73 -3.03
CA MET A 346 35.63 8.62 -1.87
C MET A 346 36.96 9.31 -1.56
N LYS A 347 36.92 10.33 -0.69
CA LYS A 347 38.15 10.82 -0.01
C LYS A 347 38.86 9.67 0.74
N PRO A 348 40.20 9.69 0.83
CA PRO A 348 40.97 8.65 1.54
C PRO A 348 40.53 8.45 2.99
N ASP A 349 40.08 9.52 3.66
CA ASP A 349 39.58 9.53 5.04
C ASP A 349 38.49 8.47 5.26
N TYR A 350 37.59 8.25 4.29
CA TYR A 350 36.53 7.24 4.38
C TYR A 350 37.07 5.83 4.49
N THR A 351 38.16 5.52 3.77
CA THR A 351 38.79 4.20 3.84
C THR A 351 39.49 4.02 5.18
N VAL A 352 40.18 5.05 5.68
CA VAL A 352 40.85 5.02 6.98
C VAL A 352 39.83 4.91 8.12
N GLU A 353 38.74 5.69 8.07
CA GLU A 353 37.62 5.62 9.03
C GLU A 353 36.95 4.25 8.99
N PHE A 354 36.69 3.69 7.80
CA PHE A 354 36.14 2.35 7.68
C PHE A 354 37.04 1.30 8.34
N ILE A 355 38.35 1.31 8.06
CA ILE A 355 39.32 0.40 8.68
C ILE A 355 39.34 0.61 10.20
N TRP A 356 39.31 1.85 10.68
CA TRP A 356 39.27 2.16 12.11
C TRP A 356 38.00 1.63 12.79
N ILE A 357 36.82 1.78 12.18
CA ILE A 357 35.58 1.20 12.71
C ILE A 357 35.71 -0.32 12.76
N MET A 358 36.15 -0.93 11.66
CA MET A 358 36.25 -2.38 11.56
C MET A 358 37.22 -2.98 12.58
N SER A 359 38.37 -2.33 12.80
CA SER A 359 39.37 -2.79 13.77
C SER A 359 38.98 -2.46 15.20
N GLY A 360 38.43 -1.26 15.46
CA GLY A 360 38.04 -0.83 16.80
C GLY A 360 36.93 -1.68 17.43
N TYR A 361 36.01 -2.20 16.63
CA TYR A 361 34.91 -3.06 17.09
C TYR A 361 35.11 -4.55 16.79
N GLN A 362 36.26 -4.95 16.22
CA GLN A 362 36.50 -6.31 15.73
C GLN A 362 35.35 -6.80 14.83
N ALA A 363 34.87 -5.89 13.96
CA ALA A 363 33.72 -6.09 13.11
C ALA A 363 34.05 -6.87 11.82
N CYS A 364 35.32 -7.08 11.49
CA CYS A 364 35.75 -8.02 10.44
C CYS A 364 37.09 -8.67 10.82
N THR A 365 37.61 -9.56 9.97
CA THR A 365 38.94 -10.16 10.19
C THR A 365 40.04 -9.34 9.53
N ARG A 366 41.27 -9.50 10.02
CA ARG A 366 42.45 -8.86 9.42
C ARG A 366 42.60 -9.21 7.95
N GLU A 367 42.42 -10.48 7.59
CA GLU A 367 42.54 -11.00 6.22
C GLU A 367 41.52 -10.33 5.29
N THR A 368 40.34 -10.00 5.80
CA THR A 368 39.29 -9.30 5.03
C THR A 368 39.75 -7.89 4.64
N ILE A 369 40.38 -7.16 5.56
CA ILE A 369 40.94 -5.83 5.26
C ILE A 369 42.18 -5.95 4.37
N GLU A 370 43.03 -6.96 4.56
CA GLU A 370 44.17 -7.21 3.67
C GLU A 370 43.72 -7.49 2.23
N GLU A 371 42.67 -8.28 2.04
CA GLU A 371 42.09 -8.52 0.71
C GLU A 371 41.44 -7.25 0.14
N LEU A 372 40.74 -6.45 0.96
CA LEU A 372 40.24 -5.14 0.56
C LEU A 372 41.38 -4.23 0.08
N MET A 373 42.52 -4.25 0.76
CA MET A 373 43.69 -3.40 0.48
C MET A 373 44.68 -4.01 -0.52
N ARG A 374 44.47 -5.26 -0.99
CA ARG A 374 45.41 -5.96 -1.89
C ARG A 374 45.72 -5.19 -3.18
N PRO A 375 44.74 -4.60 -3.91
CA PRO A 375 45.04 -3.90 -5.16
C PRO A 375 45.86 -2.62 -4.98
N LYS A 376 46.70 -2.27 -5.97
CA LYS A 376 47.51 -1.04 -5.93
C LYS A 376 46.69 0.26 -5.81
N PRO A 377 45.56 0.46 -6.53
CA PRO A 377 44.84 1.74 -6.50
C PRO A 377 44.40 2.18 -5.10
N ILE A 378 43.88 1.25 -4.28
CA ILE A 378 43.41 1.61 -2.93
C ILE A 378 44.57 1.86 -1.96
N ARG A 379 45.71 1.18 -2.13
CA ARG A 379 46.93 1.49 -1.38
C ARG A 379 47.48 2.87 -1.74
N THR A 380 47.45 3.24 -3.01
CA THR A 380 47.83 4.57 -3.46
C THR A 380 46.90 5.64 -2.88
N LEU A 381 45.59 5.37 -2.82
CA LEU A 381 44.60 6.30 -2.25
C LEU A 381 44.92 6.67 -0.80
N VAL A 382 45.26 5.69 0.04
CA VAL A 382 45.55 5.89 1.47
C VAL A 382 47.04 6.07 1.79
N LEU A 383 47.91 6.26 0.79
CA LEU A 383 49.36 6.30 0.98
C LEU A 383 49.81 7.35 2.01
N ARG A 384 49.13 8.52 2.04
CA ARG A 384 49.39 9.57 3.03
C ARG A 384 49.07 9.16 4.47
N PHE A 385 48.27 8.13 4.65
CA PHE A 385 47.82 7.57 5.93
C PHE A 385 48.41 6.19 6.20
N GLU A 386 49.46 5.76 5.47
CA GLU A 386 50.00 4.40 5.56
C GLU A 386 50.38 3.99 6.99
N ASN A 387 51.04 4.87 7.75
CA ASN A 387 51.41 4.60 9.14
C ASN A 387 50.18 4.38 10.02
N ARG A 388 49.13 5.19 9.83
CA ARG A 388 47.87 5.05 10.56
C ARG A 388 47.17 3.74 10.19
N VAL A 389 47.15 3.39 8.90
CA VAL A 389 46.58 2.11 8.46
C VAL A 389 47.35 0.94 9.07
N LYS A 390 48.69 0.97 9.11
CA LYS A 390 49.50 -0.08 9.76
C LYS A 390 49.15 -0.23 11.25
N GLU A 391 49.08 0.89 11.98
CA GLU A 391 48.68 0.90 13.39
C GLU A 391 47.28 0.27 13.58
N LEU A 392 46.32 0.63 12.74
CA LEU A 392 44.96 0.04 12.78
C LEU A 392 44.93 -1.45 12.39
N MET A 393 45.89 -1.93 11.61
CA MET A 393 45.99 -3.35 11.27
C MET A 393 46.56 -4.18 12.42
N GLU A 394 47.38 -3.57 13.29
CA GLU A 394 47.91 -4.20 14.49
C GLU A 394 46.86 -4.36 15.60
N THR A 395 45.79 -3.56 15.58
CA THR A 395 44.70 -3.67 16.57
C THR A 395 43.74 -4.84 16.31
N PHE A 396 43.80 -5.49 15.15
CA PHE A 396 43.12 -6.76 14.95
C PHE A 396 43.83 -7.82 15.80
N THR A 397 43.16 -8.27 16.87
CA THR A 397 43.74 -9.25 17.77
C THR A 397 43.97 -10.57 17.05
N SER A 398 45.16 -11.15 17.20
CA SER A 398 45.43 -12.56 16.89
C SER A 398 44.68 -13.46 17.87
N PHE A 399 43.37 -13.69 17.64
CA PHE A 399 42.61 -14.66 18.42
C PHE A 399 42.53 -15.99 17.66
N GLU A 400 43.08 -17.02 18.31
CA GLU A 400 42.96 -18.43 17.95
C GLU A 400 41.47 -18.83 17.80
N PRO A 401 41.15 -19.75 16.89
CA PRO A 401 39.77 -20.19 16.69
C PRO A 401 39.25 -20.87 17.96
N GLU A 402 38.12 -20.38 18.48
CA GLU A 402 37.33 -21.09 19.50
C GLU A 402 36.94 -22.47 18.95
N THR A 403 37.41 -23.51 19.64
CA THR A 403 37.16 -24.94 19.41
C THR A 403 35.72 -25.35 19.63
#